data_AF-A0A3M1L730-F1
#
_entry.id   AF-A0A3M1L730-F1
#
_cell.length_a   1.000
_cell.length_b   1.000
_cell.length_c   1.000
_cell.angle_alpha   90.00
_cell.angle_beta   90.00
_cell.angle_gamma   90.00
#
_symmetry.space_group_name_H-M   'P 1'
#
loop_
_entity.id
_entity.type
_entity.pdbx_description
1 polymer ?
#
loop_
_entity_poly.entity_id
_entity_poly.type
_entity_poly.pdbx_seq_one_letter_code
_entity_poly.pdbx_strand_id
1 'polypeptide(L)'
;PEAARGFPARRSVAESASYRRQVGEERAAAYRASVVGLEQPFLLFAQEPWLTGATYWLFRAYGQVVRGEADPAEALAAAQRLADTYRACVLAREAFFDQTGWEACLRETDPSLPDFLTGGGR
;
A
#
# COMPACT_ATOMS: atom_id res chain seq x y z
N PRO A 1 9.36 -23.27 16.64
CA PRO A 1 8.71 -22.73 15.42
C PRO A 1 9.58 -23.01 14.19
N GLU A 2 9.15 -23.93 13.33
CA GLU A 2 9.79 -24.16 12.04
C GLU A 2 9.76 -22.86 11.22
N ALA A 3 10.89 -22.47 10.63
CA ALA A 3 10.94 -21.20 9.91
C ALA A 3 9.97 -21.26 8.72
N ALA A 4 9.26 -20.16 8.46
CA ALA A 4 8.44 -20.05 7.27
C ALA A 4 9.30 -20.30 6.01
N ARG A 5 8.70 -20.84 4.93
CA ARG A 5 9.39 -20.97 3.62
C ARG A 5 9.69 -19.60 2.96
N GLY A 6 9.15 -18.51 3.51
CA GLY A 6 9.39 -17.13 3.08
C GLY A 6 10.45 -16.42 3.93
N PHE A 7 10.64 -15.12 3.68
CA PHE A 7 11.60 -14.32 4.44
C PHE A 7 11.14 -14.10 5.89
N PRO A 8 11.94 -14.45 6.90
CA PRO A 8 11.52 -14.35 8.29
C PRO A 8 11.55 -12.89 8.75
N ALA A 9 10.55 -12.49 9.55
CA ALA A 9 10.43 -11.13 10.07
C ALA A 9 11.62 -10.69 10.92
N ARG A 10 12.30 -11.63 11.60
CA ARG A 10 13.45 -11.34 12.46
C ARG A 10 14.75 -11.45 11.67
N ARG A 11 15.52 -10.37 11.65
CA ARG A 11 16.86 -10.32 11.03
C ARG A 11 17.78 -11.43 11.54
N SER A 12 17.80 -11.69 12.85
CA SER A 12 18.60 -12.77 13.45
C SER A 12 18.26 -14.16 12.92
N VAL A 13 16.99 -14.39 12.53
CA VAL A 13 16.55 -15.64 11.91
C VAL A 13 16.96 -15.67 10.43
N ALA A 14 16.79 -14.57 9.70
CA ALA A 14 17.20 -14.45 8.29
C ALA A 14 18.72 -14.65 8.09
N GLU A 15 19.52 -14.29 9.08
CA GLU A 15 20.99 -14.41 9.06
C GLU A 15 21.49 -15.78 9.56
N SER A 16 20.60 -16.61 10.13
CA SER A 16 20.96 -17.88 10.76
C SER A 16 21.34 -18.98 9.76
N ALA A 17 22.19 -19.90 10.19
CA ALA A 17 22.54 -21.10 9.41
C ALA A 17 21.37 -22.07 9.27
N SER A 18 20.45 -22.13 10.25
CA SER A 18 19.27 -22.99 10.17
C SER A 18 18.32 -22.55 9.05
N TYR A 19 18.10 -21.24 8.92
CA TYR A 19 17.29 -20.69 7.84
C TYR A 19 17.90 -20.99 6.46
N ARG A 20 19.20 -20.75 6.29
CA ARG A 20 19.90 -21.06 5.02
C ARG A 20 19.79 -22.52 4.62
N ARG A 21 19.94 -23.45 5.58
CA ARG A 21 19.72 -24.89 5.34
C ARG A 21 18.29 -25.22 4.94
N GLN A 22 17.31 -24.49 5.46
CA GLN A 22 15.90 -24.76 5.21
C GLN A 22 15.41 -24.24 3.85
N VAL A 23 15.81 -23.02 3.45
CA VAL A 23 15.32 -22.41 2.21
C VAL A 23 16.28 -22.53 1.02
N GLY A 24 17.54 -22.89 1.28
CA GLY A 24 18.65 -22.92 0.32
C GLY A 24 19.48 -21.64 0.33
N GLU A 25 20.79 -21.77 0.09
CA GLU A 25 21.75 -20.65 0.10
C GLU A 25 21.38 -19.55 -0.89
N GLU A 26 21.08 -19.90 -2.14
CA GLU A 26 20.71 -18.96 -3.20
C GLU A 26 19.43 -18.18 -2.85
N ARG A 27 18.39 -18.90 -2.38
CA ARG A 27 17.13 -18.28 -1.99
C ARG A 27 17.29 -17.37 -0.76
N ALA A 28 18.09 -17.79 0.22
CA ALA A 28 18.41 -16.97 1.38
C ALA A 28 19.21 -15.71 1.00
N ALA A 29 20.10 -15.80 0.01
CA ALA A 29 20.80 -14.63 -0.53
C ALA A 29 19.85 -13.68 -1.25
N ALA A 30 19.00 -14.19 -2.14
CA ALA A 30 18.01 -13.40 -2.88
C ALA A 30 17.04 -12.66 -1.95
N TYR A 31 16.47 -13.34 -0.95
CA TYR A 31 15.56 -12.68 -0.01
C TYR A 31 16.25 -11.63 0.88
N ARG A 32 17.52 -11.82 1.23
CA ARG A 32 18.28 -10.78 1.94
C ARG A 32 18.51 -9.59 1.03
N ALA A 33 18.93 -9.81 -0.21
CA ALA A 33 19.15 -8.74 -1.18
C ALA A 33 17.88 -7.91 -1.41
N SER A 34 16.70 -8.52 -1.43
CA SER A 34 15.43 -7.80 -1.63
C SER A 34 15.04 -6.84 -0.49
N VAL A 35 15.67 -6.94 0.68
CA VAL A 35 15.37 -6.06 1.82
C VAL A 35 16.50 -5.09 2.17
N VAL A 36 17.67 -5.20 1.51
CA VAL A 36 18.76 -4.25 1.70
C VAL A 36 18.35 -2.90 1.15
N GLY A 37 18.44 -1.85 1.96
CA GLY A 37 18.16 -0.48 1.53
C GLY A 37 16.68 -0.11 1.43
N LEU A 38 15.76 -0.98 1.88
CA LEU A 38 14.36 -0.59 2.02
C LEU A 38 14.22 0.42 3.18
N GLU A 39 13.96 1.68 2.84
CA GLU A 39 13.36 2.64 3.77
C GLU A 39 11.91 2.22 4.02
N GLN A 40 11.45 2.23 5.27
CA GLN A 40 10.18 1.59 5.66
C GLN A 40 8.95 2.29 5.06
N PRO A 41 8.38 1.81 3.94
CA PRO A 41 7.26 2.51 3.30
C PRO A 41 5.98 2.36 4.12
N PHE A 42 5.89 1.27 4.90
CA PHE A 42 4.77 1.00 5.79
C PHE A 42 4.59 2.04 6.90
N LEU A 43 5.65 2.75 7.29
CA LEU A 43 5.54 3.84 8.25
C LEU A 43 4.81 5.05 7.66
N LEU A 44 4.84 5.26 6.35
CA LEU A 44 4.10 6.36 5.71
C LEU A 44 2.60 6.14 5.79
N PHE A 45 2.10 4.92 5.56
CA PHE A 45 0.67 4.62 5.67
C PHE A 45 0.12 4.76 7.08
N ALA A 46 0.94 4.43 8.09
CA ALA A 46 0.57 4.60 9.49
C ALA A 46 0.60 6.06 9.94
N GLN A 47 1.52 6.86 9.39
CA GLN A 47 1.68 8.28 9.76
C GLN A 47 0.74 9.20 8.98
N GLU A 48 0.31 8.80 7.79
CA GLU A 48 -0.53 9.61 6.90
C GLU A 48 -1.81 8.86 6.49
N PRO A 49 -2.75 8.59 7.43
CA PRO A 49 -3.97 7.81 7.14
C PRO A 49 -4.82 8.39 6.01
N TRP A 50 -4.80 9.71 5.83
CA TRP A 50 -5.51 10.39 4.75
C TRP A 50 -5.03 9.94 3.36
N LEU A 51 -3.84 9.34 3.20
CA LEU A 51 -3.36 8.78 1.92
C LEU A 51 -4.09 7.49 1.49
N THR A 52 -4.96 6.93 2.32
CA THR A 52 -5.66 5.65 2.07
C THR A 52 -6.39 5.64 0.73
N GLY A 53 -7.12 6.72 0.38
CA GLY A 53 -7.84 6.80 -0.89
C GLY A 53 -6.93 6.77 -2.12
N ALA A 54 -5.92 7.63 -2.14
CA ALA A 54 -4.93 7.68 -3.22
C ALA A 54 -4.23 6.34 -3.43
N THR A 55 -3.89 5.67 -2.33
CA THR A 55 -3.27 4.34 -2.33
C THR A 55 -4.20 3.28 -2.92
N TYR A 56 -5.48 3.29 -2.55
CA TYR A 56 -6.46 2.36 -3.08
C TYR A 56 -6.67 2.54 -4.60
N TRP A 57 -6.77 3.77 -5.09
CA TRP A 57 -6.90 4.03 -6.54
C TRP A 57 -5.65 3.60 -7.31
N LEU A 58 -4.45 3.75 -6.74
CA LEU A 58 -3.22 3.23 -7.34
C LEU A 58 -3.25 1.70 -7.46
N PHE A 59 -3.63 0.99 -6.38
CA PHE A 59 -3.75 -0.47 -6.42
C PHE A 59 -4.84 -0.94 -7.40
N ARG A 60 -5.96 -0.22 -7.49
CA ARG A 60 -7.02 -0.47 -8.48
C ARG A 60 -6.46 -0.34 -9.90
N ALA A 61 -5.70 0.72 -10.20
CA ALA A 61 -5.07 0.91 -11.50
C ALA A 61 -4.07 -0.22 -11.85
N TYR A 62 -3.20 -0.61 -10.91
CA TYR A 62 -2.33 -1.76 -11.11
C TYR A 62 -3.10 -3.06 -11.39
N GLY A 63 -4.20 -3.30 -10.66
CA GLY A 63 -5.06 -4.45 -10.89
C GLY A 63 -5.70 -4.47 -12.28
N GLN A 64 -6.12 -3.30 -12.79
CA GLN A 64 -6.66 -3.17 -14.14
C GLN A 64 -5.60 -3.46 -15.21
N VAL A 65 -4.41 -2.88 -15.06
CA VAL A 65 -3.29 -3.07 -15.99
C VAL A 65 -2.86 -4.53 -16.07
N VAL A 66 -2.64 -5.17 -14.92
CA VAL A 66 -2.20 -6.58 -14.86
C VAL A 66 -3.23 -7.53 -15.46
N ARG A 67 -4.53 -7.21 -15.34
CA ARG A 67 -5.62 -7.98 -15.94
C ARG A 67 -5.87 -7.65 -17.42
N GLY A 68 -5.17 -6.68 -17.99
CA GLY A 68 -5.38 -6.22 -19.37
C GLY A 68 -6.71 -5.49 -19.57
N GLU A 69 -7.29 -4.94 -18.51
CA GLU A 69 -8.57 -4.21 -18.54
C GLU A 69 -8.40 -2.75 -18.95
N ALA A 70 -7.19 -2.21 -18.85
CA ALA A 70 -6.86 -0.83 -19.22
C ALA A 70 -5.39 -0.69 -19.64
N ASP A 71 -5.12 0.31 -20.48
CA ASP A 71 -3.75 0.73 -20.78
C ASP A 71 -3.08 1.35 -19.53
N PRO A 72 -1.76 1.11 -19.30
CA PRO A 72 -1.05 1.68 -18.16
C PRO A 72 -1.16 3.19 -18.01
N ALA A 73 -1.04 3.94 -19.11
CA ALA A 73 -1.09 5.40 -19.05
C ALA A 73 -2.50 5.88 -18.71
N GLU A 74 -3.52 5.24 -19.27
CA GLU A 74 -4.92 5.57 -18.98
C GLU A 74 -5.30 5.28 -17.52
N ALA A 75 -4.97 4.08 -17.03
CA ALA A 75 -5.32 3.65 -15.67
C ALA A 75 -4.62 4.52 -14.61
N LEU A 76 -3.33 4.81 -14.80
CA LEU A 76 -2.58 5.66 -13.87
C LEU A 76 -3.04 7.11 -13.93
N ALA A 77 -3.37 7.64 -15.12
CA ALA A 77 -3.93 8.98 -15.22
C ALA A 77 -5.30 9.10 -14.54
N ALA A 78 -6.14 8.06 -14.61
CA ALA A 78 -7.41 8.02 -13.90
C ALA A 78 -7.22 8.02 -12.37
N ALA A 79 -6.31 7.19 -11.85
CA ALA A 79 -5.98 7.16 -10.43
C ALA A 79 -5.41 8.51 -9.94
N GLN A 80 -4.52 9.14 -10.72
CA GLN A 80 -3.94 10.44 -10.39
C GLN A 80 -5.02 11.53 -10.28
N ARG A 81 -5.98 11.58 -11.23
CA ARG A 81 -7.09 12.56 -11.19
C ARG A 81 -7.93 12.44 -9.92
N LEU A 82 -8.24 11.21 -9.49
CA LEU A 82 -8.97 10.97 -8.25
C LEU A 82 -8.14 11.41 -7.04
N ALA A 83 -6.85 11.04 -6.99
CA ALA A 83 -5.95 11.45 -5.92
C ALA A 83 -5.81 12.98 -5.80
N ASP A 84 -5.70 13.69 -6.93
CA ASP A 84 -5.59 15.15 -6.93
C ASP A 84 -6.89 15.83 -6.51
N THR A 85 -8.04 15.33 -6.97
CA THR A 85 -9.37 15.84 -6.58
C THR A 85 -9.58 15.68 -5.07
N TYR A 86 -9.28 14.49 -4.55
CA TYR A 86 -9.35 14.19 -3.13
C TYR A 86 -8.40 15.07 -2.30
N ARG A 87 -7.13 15.17 -2.71
CA ARG A 87 -6.14 16.00 -2.01
C ARG A 87 -6.57 17.47 -1.98
N ALA A 88 -7.15 17.98 -3.07
CA ALA A 88 -7.68 19.34 -3.11
C ALA A 88 -8.82 19.54 -2.09
N CYS A 89 -9.72 18.56 -1.93
CA CYS A 89 -10.76 18.59 -0.90
C CYS A 89 -10.17 18.59 0.52
N VAL A 90 -9.21 17.69 0.79
CA VAL A 90 -8.55 17.60 2.11
C VAL A 90 -7.84 18.90 2.46
N LEU A 91 -7.13 19.51 1.49
CA LEU A 91 -6.48 20.82 1.65
C LEU A 91 -7.50 21.92 1.96
N ALA A 92 -8.60 22.00 1.19
CA ALA A 92 -9.62 23.02 1.36
C ALA A 92 -10.36 22.93 2.72
N ARG A 93 -10.37 21.74 3.33
CA ARG A 93 -10.98 21.49 4.64
C ARG A 93 -9.98 21.45 5.80
N GLU A 94 -8.69 21.63 5.51
CA GLU A 94 -7.59 21.44 6.47
C GLU A 94 -7.65 20.06 7.17
N ALA A 95 -8.13 19.04 6.46
CA ALA A 95 -8.59 17.78 7.05
C ALA A 95 -7.50 16.71 7.16
N PHE A 96 -6.20 17.03 7.04
CA PHE A 96 -5.13 16.02 7.08
C PHE A 96 -5.12 15.17 8.36
N PHE A 97 -5.47 15.79 9.49
CA PHE A 97 -5.53 15.16 10.80
C PHE A 97 -6.97 14.98 11.31
N ASP A 98 -7.97 15.32 10.50
CA ASP A 98 -9.39 15.11 10.79
C ASP A 98 -9.93 13.93 9.99
N GLN A 99 -10.06 12.79 10.66
CA GLN A 99 -10.59 11.57 10.06
C GLN A 99 -11.96 11.75 9.41
N THR A 100 -12.87 12.45 10.09
CA THR A 100 -14.22 12.62 9.56
C THR A 100 -14.19 13.49 8.30
N GLY A 101 -13.35 14.54 8.32
CA GLY A 101 -13.14 15.45 7.21
C GLY A 101 -12.58 14.77 5.96
N TRP A 102 -11.50 13.98 6.11
CA TRP A 102 -10.92 13.29 4.95
C TRP A 102 -11.76 12.10 4.48
N GLU A 103 -12.48 11.39 5.36
CA GLU A 103 -13.45 10.35 4.96
C GLU A 103 -14.62 10.93 4.16
N ALA A 104 -15.08 12.14 4.49
CA ALA A 104 -16.07 12.85 3.70
C ALA A 104 -15.53 13.22 2.31
N CYS A 105 -14.28 13.70 2.23
CA CYS A 105 -13.63 13.97 0.95
C CYS A 105 -13.49 12.71 0.08
N LEU A 106 -13.23 11.54 0.67
CA LEU A 106 -13.21 10.27 -0.07
C LEU A 106 -14.56 9.98 -0.71
N ARG A 107 -15.64 10.05 0.07
CA ARG A 107 -17.01 9.79 -0.40
C ARG A 107 -17.45 10.77 -1.48
N GLU A 108 -17.05 12.03 -1.38
CA GLU A 108 -17.34 13.05 -2.39
C GLU A 108 -16.54 12.83 -3.68
N THR A 109 -15.31 12.33 -3.59
CA THR A 109 -14.44 12.11 -4.76
C THR A 109 -14.81 10.85 -5.54
N ASP A 110 -15.05 9.74 -4.83
CA ASP A 110 -15.40 8.46 -5.45
C ASP A 110 -16.48 7.75 -4.63
N PRO A 111 -17.77 7.93 -4.99
CA PRO A 111 -18.89 7.25 -4.34
C PRO A 111 -18.89 5.73 -4.53
N SER A 112 -18.05 5.19 -5.43
CA SER A 112 -17.92 3.73 -5.65
C SER A 112 -16.94 3.05 -4.70
N LEU A 113 -16.33 3.81 -3.79
CA LEU A 113 -15.39 3.25 -2.82
C LEU A 113 -16.10 2.26 -1.89
N PRO A 114 -15.46 1.11 -1.58
CA PRO A 114 -15.95 0.22 -0.54
C PRO A 114 -16.05 0.89 0.84
N ASP A 115 -17.11 0.60 1.59
CA ASP A 115 -17.39 1.21 2.90
C ASP A 115 -16.27 1.03 3.94
N PHE A 116 -15.45 -0.02 3.83
CA PHE A 116 -14.32 -0.24 4.73
C PHE A 116 -13.23 0.84 4.61
N LEU A 117 -13.19 1.59 3.51
CA LEU A 117 -12.26 2.71 3.32
C LEU A 117 -12.76 4.01 3.94
N THR A 118 -14.05 4.08 4.29
CA THR A 118 -14.72 5.30 4.78
C THR A 118 -15.34 5.09 6.15
N GLY A 119 -14.85 4.11 6.92
CA GLY A 119 -15.31 3.83 8.29
C GLY A 119 -16.72 3.22 8.41
N GLY A 120 -17.34 2.82 7.30
CA GLY A 120 -18.73 2.33 7.24
C GLY A 120 -18.92 0.86 7.62
N GLY A 121 -17.85 0.11 7.87
CA GLY A 121 -17.91 -1.28 8.33
C GLY A 121 -17.76 -1.40 9.85
N ARG A 122 -18.85 -1.22 10.59
CA ARG A 122 -19.01 -1.79 11.94
C ARG A 122 -20.13 -2.81 11.93
#